data_AF-A0A7J9PX59-F1
#
_entry.id   AF-A0A7J9PX59-F1
#
_cell.length_a   1.000
_cell.length_b   1.000
_cell.length_c   1.000
_cell.angle_alpha   90.00
_cell.angle_beta   90.00
_cell.angle_gamma   90.00
#
_symmetry.space_group_name_H-M   'P 1'
#
loop_
_entity.id
_entity.type
_entity.pdbx_description
1 polymer ?
#
loop_
_entity_poly.entity_id
_entity_poly.type
_entity_poly.pdbx_seq_one_letter_code
_entity_poly.pdbx_strand_id
1 'polypeptide(L)'
;YLRDVYDHTIQVIDTIETFRDMIAGMLDIYLSSISNKMNEVMKVLTIIATIFIPLTFIAGVYGMNFRYMPEMGWHWGYPLVLVLMATVGILMVVYFRKKKWL
;
A
#
# COMPACT_ATOMS: atom_id res chain seq x y z
N TYR A 1 38.48 -27.10 -40.76
CA TYR A 1 39.09 -26.32 -39.67
C TYR A 1 38.60 -24.88 -39.61
N LEU A 2 38.95 -23.98 -40.55
CA LEU A 2 38.51 -22.57 -40.46
C LEU A 2 36.97 -22.36 -40.49
N ARG A 3 36.26 -23.14 -41.30
CA ARG A 3 34.79 -23.08 -41.40
C ARG A 3 34.09 -23.52 -40.10
N ASP A 4 34.62 -24.53 -39.44
CA ASP A 4 34.07 -25.05 -38.19
C ASP A 4 34.21 -24.02 -37.05
N VAL A 5 35.37 -23.34 -36.97
CA VAL A 5 35.58 -22.22 -36.05
C VAL A 5 34.64 -21.05 -36.35
N TYR A 6 34.39 -20.77 -37.63
CA TYR A 6 33.42 -19.74 -38.04
C TYR A 6 32.00 -20.11 -37.60
N ASP A 7 31.56 -21.34 -37.85
CA ASP A 7 30.23 -21.82 -37.46
C ASP A 7 30.04 -21.78 -35.93
N HIS A 8 31.06 -22.18 -35.15
CA HIS A 8 31.05 -22.04 -33.69
C HIS A 8 31.00 -20.58 -33.24
N THR A 9 31.67 -19.68 -33.95
CA THR A 9 31.66 -18.24 -33.62
C THR A 9 30.26 -17.67 -33.83
N ILE A 10 29.58 -18.03 -34.93
CA ILE A 10 28.19 -17.62 -35.20
C ILE A 10 27.26 -18.15 -34.09
N GLN A 11 27.39 -19.43 -33.71
CA GLN A 11 26.57 -20.00 -32.65
C GLN A 11 26.76 -19.30 -31.29
N VAL A 12 27.99 -18.91 -30.95
CA VAL A 12 28.28 -18.13 -29.74
C VAL A 12 27.64 -16.74 -29.83
N ILE A 13 27.69 -16.09 -30.99
CA ILE A 13 27.05 -14.78 -31.20
C ILE A 13 25.54 -14.86 -30.99
N ASP A 14 24.86 -15.85 -31.59
CA ASP A 14 23.42 -16.06 -31.43
C ASP A 14 23.03 -16.33 -29.96
N THR A 15 23.89 -17.07 -29.25
CA THR A 15 23.69 -17.36 -27.82
C THR A 15 23.85 -16.09 -26.98
N ILE A 16 24.83 -15.24 -27.29
CA ILE A 16 25.03 -13.95 -26.62
C ILE A 16 23.83 -13.02 -26.86
N GLU A 17 23.29 -12.98 -28.08
CA GLU A 17 22.10 -12.19 -28.40
C GLU A 17 20.89 -12.67 -27.60
N THR A 18 20.68 -13.99 -27.54
CA THR A 18 19.63 -14.61 -26.72
C THR A 18 19.78 -14.26 -25.24
N PHE A 19 21.00 -14.29 -24.70
CA PHE A 19 21.24 -13.88 -23.31
C PHE A 19 20.99 -12.39 -23.09
N ARG A 20 21.33 -11.53 -24.06
CA ARG A 20 21.06 -10.09 -23.96
C ARG A 20 19.56 -9.83 -23.85
N ASP A 21 18.76 -10.48 -24.69
CA ASP A 21 17.30 -10.34 -24.68
C ASP A 21 16.69 -10.90 -23.38
N MET A 22 17.22 -12.02 -22.89
CA MET A 22 16.79 -12.60 -21.62
C MET A 22 17.11 -11.68 -20.42
N ILE A 23 18.30 -11.07 -20.39
CA ILE A 23 18.69 -10.12 -19.35
C ILE A 23 17.79 -8.88 -19.38
N ALA A 24 17.48 -8.35 -20.57
CA ALA A 24 16.56 -7.23 -20.72
C ALA A 24 15.17 -7.59 -20.15
N GLY A 25 14.64 -8.77 -20.50
CA GLY A 25 13.37 -9.27 -19.96
C GLY A 25 13.39 -9.46 -18.43
N MET A 26 14.49 -9.95 -17.87
CA MET A 26 14.65 -10.06 -16.42
C MET A 26 14.66 -8.70 -15.73
N LEU A 27 15.32 -7.71 -16.33
CA LEU A 27 15.36 -6.35 -15.79
C LEU A 27 13.95 -5.74 -15.76
N ASP A 28 13.17 -5.92 -16.82
CA ASP A 28 11.78 -5.45 -16.88
C ASP A 28 10.89 -6.12 -15.82
N ILE A 29 11.05 -7.43 -15.62
CA ILE A 29 10.34 -8.16 -14.55
C ILE A 29 10.78 -7.67 -13.17
N TYR A 30 12.07 -7.41 -12.97
CA TYR A 30 12.61 -6.91 -11.72
C TYR A 30 12.05 -5.53 -11.38
N LEU A 31 12.05 -4.59 -12.34
CA LEU A 31 11.44 -3.28 -12.18
C LEU A 31 9.94 -3.38 -11.89
N SER A 32 9.23 -4.27 -12.61
CA SER A 32 7.81 -4.53 -12.37
C SER A 32 7.55 -5.08 -10.96
N SER A 33 8.42 -5.98 -10.48
CA SER A 33 8.35 -6.53 -9.12
C SER A 33 8.59 -5.47 -8.06
N ILE A 34 9.57 -4.57 -8.26
CA ILE A 34 9.78 -3.41 -7.36
C ILE A 34 8.55 -2.52 -7.34
N SER A 35 7.98 -2.19 -8.50
CA SER A 35 6.77 -1.37 -8.59
C SER A 35 5.59 -2.02 -7.86
N ASN A 36 5.40 -3.33 -7.99
CA ASN A 36 4.39 -4.08 -7.26
C ASN A 36 4.58 -4.01 -5.74
N LYS A 37 5.82 -4.21 -5.26
CA LYS A 37 6.14 -4.05 -3.84
C LYS A 37 5.87 -2.63 -3.35
N MET A 38 6.22 -1.61 -4.14
CA MET A 38 5.96 -0.22 -3.80
C MET A 38 4.45 0.05 -3.72
N ASN A 39 3.66 -0.47 -4.66
CA ASN A 39 2.20 -0.37 -4.64
C ASN A 39 1.59 -1.03 -3.40
N GLU A 40 2.14 -2.17 -2.98
CA GLU A 40 1.72 -2.85 -1.75
C GLU A 40 2.02 -2.03 -0.49
N VAL A 41 3.25 -1.50 -0.38
CA VAL A 41 3.65 -0.61 0.72
C VAL A 41 2.77 0.64 0.78
N MET A 42 2.54 1.29 -0.36
CA MET A 42 1.66 2.47 -0.47
C MET A 42 0.23 2.15 -0.09
N LYS A 43 -0.27 0.97 -0.47
CA LYS A 43 -1.60 0.49 -0.08
C LYS A 43 -1.71 0.35 1.44
N VAL A 44 -0.74 -0.30 2.08
CA VAL A 44 -0.71 -0.47 3.55
C VAL A 44 -0.66 0.89 4.25
N LEU A 45 0.21 1.80 3.82
CA LEU A 45 0.30 3.14 4.39
C LEU A 45 -1.01 3.92 4.25
N THR A 46 -1.65 3.85 3.07
CA THR A 46 -2.92 4.54 2.79
C THR A 46 -4.05 3.98 3.66
N ILE A 47 -4.11 2.66 3.87
CA ILE A 47 -5.11 2.03 4.74
C ILE A 47 -4.95 2.52 6.17
N ILE A 48 -3.72 2.52 6.70
CA ILE A 48 -3.42 3.04 8.03
C ILE A 48 -3.84 4.52 8.12
N ALA A 49 -3.38 5.37 7.20
CA ALA A 49 -3.71 6.79 7.20
C ALA A 49 -5.22 7.05 7.13
N THR A 50 -5.95 6.34 6.27
CA THR A 50 -7.41 6.51 6.11
C THR A 50 -8.17 6.16 7.38
N ILE A 51 -7.68 5.21 8.18
CA ILE A 51 -8.25 4.90 9.49
C ILE A 51 -7.90 6.02 10.48
N PHE A 52 -6.64 6.45 10.55
CA PHE A 52 -6.18 7.42 11.54
C PHE A 52 -6.72 8.84 11.32
N ILE A 53 -6.95 9.29 10.08
CA ILE A 53 -7.42 10.66 9.79
C ILE A 53 -8.75 11.01 10.50
N PRO A 54 -9.86 10.27 10.32
CA PRO A 54 -11.13 10.59 10.99
C PRO A 54 -11.05 10.40 12.50
N LEU A 55 -10.32 9.37 12.97
CA LEU A 55 -10.10 9.13 14.39
C LEU A 55 -9.34 10.29 15.06
N THR A 56 -8.26 10.76 14.43
CA THR A 56 -7.47 11.91 14.91
C THR A 56 -8.25 13.22 14.81
N PHE A 57 -9.07 13.40 13.77
CA PHE A 57 -9.93 14.57 13.66
C PHE A 57 -10.92 14.66 14.81
N ILE A 58 -11.61 13.56 15.13
CA ILE A 58 -12.54 13.52 16.28
C ILE A 58 -11.76 13.75 17.58
N ALA A 59 -10.63 13.06 17.79
CA ALA A 59 -9.80 13.27 18.98
C ALA A 59 -9.29 14.72 19.11
N GLY A 60 -8.96 15.38 17.99
CA GLY A 60 -8.55 16.78 17.94
C GLY A 60 -9.68 17.73 18.32
N VAL A 61 -10.88 17.54 17.75
CA VAL A 61 -12.08 18.33 18.08
C VAL A 61 -12.44 18.20 19.57
N TYR A 62 -12.35 16.99 20.14
CA TYR A 62 -12.61 16.75 21.56
C TYR A 62 -11.45 17.15 22.49
N GLY A 63 -10.21 17.19 21.99
CA GLY A 63 -9.03 17.66 22.71
C GLY A 63 -8.95 19.19 22.82
N MET A 64 -9.67 19.91 21.96
CA MET A 64 -9.87 21.35 22.12
C MET A 64 -10.80 21.59 23.31
N ASN A 65 -10.27 22.17 24.39
CA ASN A 65 -11.01 22.56 25.61
C ASN A 65 -12.10 23.62 25.31
N PHE A 66 -13.18 23.23 24.64
CA PHE A 66 -14.34 24.09 24.45
C PHE A 66 -15.08 24.25 25.79
N ARG A 67 -15.01 25.46 26.36
CA ARG A 67 -15.73 25.90 27.56
C ARG A 67 -17.28 25.83 27.44
N TYR A 68 -17.78 25.48 26.25
CA TYR A 68 -19.20 25.29 25.93
C TYR A 68 -19.35 24.03 25.06
N MET A 69 -19.07 22.85 25.60
CA MET A 69 -19.55 21.60 25.02
C MET A 69 -21.02 21.41 25.46
N PRO A 70 -22.00 21.38 24.55
CA PRO A 70 -23.42 21.14 24.90
C PRO A 70 -23.66 19.78 25.60
N GLU A 71 -22.63 18.93 25.68
CA GLU A 71 -22.60 17.65 26.39
C GLU A 71 -22.40 17.77 27.91
N MET A 72 -22.11 18.96 28.46
CA MET A 72 -21.89 19.15 29.90
C MET A 72 -23.12 18.82 30.78
N GLY A 73 -24.31 18.68 30.19
CA GLY A 73 -25.52 18.23 30.89
C GLY A 73 -25.81 16.73 30.79
N TRP A 74 -25.07 15.97 29.98
CA TRP A 74 -25.41 14.58 29.66
C TRP A 74 -24.24 13.66 30.00
N HIS A 75 -24.38 12.87 31.07
CA HIS A 75 -23.37 11.89 31.51
C HIS A 75 -22.95 10.88 30.41
N TRP A 76 -23.74 10.73 29.34
CA TRP A 76 -23.48 9.79 28.25
C TRP A 76 -22.84 10.38 26.98
N GLY A 77 -22.57 11.69 26.90
CA GLY A 77 -21.96 12.30 25.71
C GLY A 77 -20.59 11.71 25.37
N TYR A 78 -19.69 11.68 26.36
CA TYR A 78 -18.33 11.16 26.19
C TYR A 78 -18.27 9.65 25.79
N PRO A 79 -19.03 8.74 26.43
CA PRO A 79 -19.13 7.36 25.96
C PRO A 79 -19.72 7.21 24.55
N LEU A 80 -20.72 8.01 24.18
CA LEU A 80 -21.37 7.92 22.86
C LEU A 80 -20.40 8.31 21.73
N VAL A 81 -19.55 9.31 21.97
CA VAL A 81 -18.49 9.73 21.04
C VAL A 81 -17.43 8.65 20.89
N LEU A 82 -17.01 8.02 21.98
CA LEU A 82 -16.10 6.88 21.94
C LEU A 82 -16.68 5.70 21.15
N VAL A 83 -17.96 5.39 21.35
CA VAL A 83 -18.66 4.36 20.57
C VAL A 83 -18.74 4.75 19.09
N LEU A 84 -18.97 6.02 18.77
CA LEU A 84 -19.00 6.52 17.40
C LEU A 84 -17.62 6.42 16.73
N MET A 85 -16.55 6.81 17.42
CA MET A 85 -15.16 6.65 16.95
C MET A 85 -14.82 5.17 16.71
N ALA A 86 -15.17 4.30 17.66
CA ALA A 86 -14.96 2.86 17.54
C ALA A 86 -15.76 2.27 16.36
N THR A 87 -17.01 2.70 16.18
CA THR A 87 -17.88 2.24 15.09
C THR A 87 -17.33 2.67 13.72
N VAL A 88 -16.87 3.92 13.58
CA VAL A 88 -16.24 4.43 12.35
C VAL A 88 -14.94 3.69 12.05
N GLY A 89 -14.10 3.45 13.06
CA GLY A 89 -12.87 2.67 12.91
C GLY A 89 -13.15 1.24 12.44
N ILE A 90 -14.10 0.55 13.07
CA ILE A 90 -14.50 -0.82 12.70
C ILE A 90 -15.10 -0.86 11.29
N LEU A 91 -15.98 0.09 10.94
CA LEU A 91 -16.58 0.19 9.59
C LEU A 91 -15.50 0.34 8.52
N MET A 92 -14.51 1.19 8.74
CA MET A 92 -13.39 1.38 7.80
C MET A 92 -12.57 0.10 7.66
N VAL A 93 -12.21 -0.57 8.76
CA VAL A 93 -11.46 -1.85 8.72
C VAL A 93 -12.24 -2.93 7.98
N VAL A 94 -13.55 -3.06 8.23
CA VAL A 94 -14.42 -4.03 7.56
C VAL A 94 -14.56 -3.69 6.07
N TYR A 95 -14.69 -2.41 5.71
CA TYR A 95 -14.73 -1.96 4.32
C TYR A 95 -13.44 -2.32 3.58
N PHE A 96 -12.27 -2.05 4.15
CA PHE A 96 -10.97 -2.38 3.54
C PHE A 96 -10.74 -3.89 3.42
N ARG A 97 -11.15 -4.69 4.42
CA ARG A 97 -11.14 -6.17 4.33
C ARG A 97 -12.07 -6.68 3.23
N LYS A 98 -13.30 -6.16 3.12
CA LYS A 98 -14.24 -6.60 2.08
C LYS A 98 -13.75 -6.28 0.67
N LYS A 99 -13.02 -5.19 0.50
CA LYS A 99 -12.50 -4.77 -0.80
C LYS A 99 -11.26 -5.57 -1.24
N LYS A 100 -10.76 -6.52 -0.44
CA LYS A 100 -9.50 -7.27 -0.67
C LYS A 100 -8.27 -6.35 -0.82
N TRP A 101 -8.31 -5.19 -0.16
CA TRP A 101 -7.16 -4.30 -0.07
C TRP A 101 -6.27 -4.65 1.14
N LEU A 102 -6.83 -5.42 2.07
CA LEU A 102 -6.18 -6.22 3.11
C LEU A 102 -6.29 -7.70 2.75
#